data_AF-M1BJ93-F1
#
_entry.id   AF-M1BJ93-F1
#
_cell.length_a   1.000
_cell.length_b   1.000
_cell.length_c   1.000
_cell.angle_alpha   90.00
_cell.angle_beta   90.00
_cell.angle_gamma   90.00
#
_symmetry.space_group_name_H-M   'P 1'
#
loop_
_entity.id
_entity.type
_entity.pdbx_description
1 polymer ?
#
loop_
_entity_poly.entity_id
_entity_poly.type
_entity_poly.pdbx_seq_one_letter_code
_entity_poly.pdbx_strand_id
1 'polypeptide(L)'
;MEDKTTKDSESINSNRRGNSSQKRERGLQIEGYSLEGISIAGHETCIIVPSLNLAFDIGKCPQRAISQQFLFISHGHMDHIGGLPMYVATRSLYRMRPPTIIVPKVIKESVEKLFEAHRAMDHSELNHTLIGLDVGKNLFVLFI
;
A
#
# COMPACT_ATOMS: atom_id res chain seq x y z
N MET A 1 -33.72 23.41 -70.53
CA MET A 1 -33.26 24.23 -69.40
C MET A 1 -32.62 23.30 -68.40
N GLU A 2 -31.31 23.45 -68.29
CA GLU A 2 -30.42 22.74 -67.36
C GLU A 2 -30.86 22.98 -65.91
N ASP A 3 -30.65 22.02 -65.00
CA ASP A 3 -29.61 22.21 -63.99
C ASP A 3 -29.17 20.89 -63.32
N LYS A 4 -27.88 20.83 -63.03
CA LYS A 4 -27.15 19.77 -62.34
C LYS A 4 -27.31 19.92 -60.83
N THR A 5 -27.35 18.79 -60.12
CA THR A 5 -26.93 18.73 -58.71
C THR A 5 -25.92 17.60 -58.53
N THR A 6 -24.65 17.94 -58.75
CA THR A 6 -23.50 17.33 -58.08
C THR A 6 -23.44 17.86 -56.64
N LYS A 7 -23.16 16.97 -55.67
CA LYS A 7 -22.47 17.25 -54.40
C LYS A 7 -22.18 15.89 -53.76
N ASP A 8 -21.01 15.33 -54.02
CA ASP A 8 -19.74 15.56 -53.31
C ASP A 8 -19.64 14.62 -52.10
N SER A 9 -18.87 13.57 -52.35
CA SER A 9 -18.28 12.67 -51.36
C SER A 9 -17.44 13.47 -50.36
N GLU A 10 -17.92 13.59 -49.13
CA GLU A 10 -17.08 14.08 -48.04
C GLU A 10 -16.29 12.94 -47.41
N SER A 11 -14.98 13.09 -47.54
CA SER A 11 -13.89 12.27 -47.06
C SER A 11 -13.97 11.97 -45.55
N ILE A 12 -13.81 10.70 -45.20
CA ILE A 12 -13.48 10.26 -43.84
C ILE A 12 -12.13 10.87 -43.47
N ASN A 13 -12.15 11.93 -42.66
CA ASN A 13 -10.93 12.54 -42.14
C ASN A 13 -10.37 11.65 -41.01
N SER A 14 -9.37 10.86 -41.39
CA SER A 14 -8.57 9.97 -40.56
C SER A 14 -7.61 10.76 -39.68
N ASN A 15 -8.11 11.46 -38.66
CA ASN A 15 -7.21 11.99 -37.63
C ASN A 15 -7.90 12.27 -36.29
N ARG A 16 -8.16 11.19 -35.54
CA ARG A 16 -8.25 11.26 -34.06
C ARG A 16 -7.43 10.13 -33.46
N ARG A 17 -6.11 10.15 -33.71
CA ARG A 17 -5.16 9.52 -32.78
C ARG A 17 -5.09 10.41 -31.53
N GLY A 18 -6.12 10.26 -30.69
CA GLY A 18 -6.06 10.72 -29.30
C GLY A 18 -5.00 9.90 -28.59
N ASN A 19 -3.77 10.39 -28.61
CA ASN A 19 -2.69 9.85 -27.83
C ASN A 19 -2.91 10.30 -26.38
N SER A 20 -3.76 9.58 -25.64
CA SER A 20 -3.93 9.77 -24.20
C SER A 20 -3.63 8.47 -23.47
N SER A 21 -2.36 8.07 -23.50
CA SER A 21 -1.75 7.33 -22.41
C SER A 21 -1.62 8.24 -21.17
N GLN A 22 -2.74 8.86 -20.75
CA GLN A 22 -2.85 9.41 -19.41
C GLN A 22 -2.92 8.20 -18.47
N LYS A 23 -1.75 7.72 -18.10
CA LYS A 23 -1.55 6.80 -16.98
C LYS A 23 -2.16 7.54 -15.78
N ARG A 24 -3.44 7.27 -15.50
CA ARG A 24 -4.14 7.82 -14.33
C ARG A 24 -3.20 7.61 -13.14
N GLU A 25 -2.72 8.70 -12.54
CA GLU A 25 -2.02 8.60 -11.26
C GLU A 25 -2.97 7.86 -10.32
N ARG A 26 -2.65 6.61 -10.01
CA ARG A 26 -3.47 5.74 -9.18
C ARG A 26 -3.16 6.12 -7.73
N GLY A 27 -3.65 7.28 -7.29
CA GLY A 27 -3.42 7.75 -5.93
C GLY A 27 -4.09 9.08 -5.66
N LEU A 28 -4.44 9.31 -4.40
CA LEU A 28 -4.90 10.60 -3.89
C LEU A 28 -3.68 11.48 -3.59
N GLN A 29 -3.61 12.67 -4.16
CA GLN A 29 -2.53 13.62 -3.91
C GLN A 29 -2.90 14.55 -2.76
N ILE A 30 -2.09 14.61 -1.70
CA ILE A 30 -2.28 15.49 -0.53
C ILE A 30 -0.95 16.14 -0.18
N GLU A 31 -0.88 17.47 -0.20
CA GLU A 31 0.31 18.25 0.23
C GLU A 31 1.63 17.74 -0.40
N GLY A 32 1.60 17.34 -1.68
CA GLY A 32 2.77 16.81 -2.39
C GLY A 32 3.07 15.32 -2.16
N TYR A 33 2.26 14.61 -1.38
CA TYR A 33 2.36 13.17 -1.17
C TYR A 33 1.30 12.42 -1.98
N SER A 34 1.74 11.39 -2.70
CA SER A 34 0.83 10.41 -3.32
C SER A 34 0.45 9.36 -2.29
N LEU A 35 -0.85 9.22 -2.05
CA LEU A 35 -1.43 8.20 -1.19
C LEU A 35 -2.14 7.14 -2.03
N GLU A 36 -1.91 5.88 -1.71
CA GLU A 36 -2.62 4.74 -2.28
C GLU A 36 -3.25 3.95 -1.12
N GLY A 37 -4.34 3.22 -1.35
CA GLY A 37 -4.87 2.38 -0.28
C GLY A 37 -6.22 1.76 -0.51
N ILE A 38 -6.61 0.96 0.48
CA ILE A 38 -7.92 0.31 0.60
C ILE A 38 -8.40 0.51 2.03
N SER A 39 -9.69 0.80 2.21
CA SER A 39 -10.31 0.94 3.51
C SER A 39 -11.77 0.52 3.41
N ILE A 40 -12.04 -0.73 3.76
CA ILE A 40 -13.37 -1.34 3.78
C ILE A 40 -13.61 -1.85 5.20
N ALA A 41 -14.62 -1.28 5.86
CA ALA A 41 -14.91 -1.54 7.26
C ALA A 41 -15.04 -3.05 7.57
N GLY A 42 -14.29 -3.53 8.56
CA GLY A 42 -14.29 -4.93 8.98
C GLY A 42 -13.63 -5.90 7.99
N HIS A 43 -13.15 -5.41 6.85
CA HIS A 43 -12.56 -6.24 5.80
C HIS A 43 -11.07 -5.99 5.66
N GLU A 44 -10.65 -4.74 5.46
CA GLU A 44 -9.24 -4.37 5.31
C GLU A 44 -9.06 -2.85 5.31
N THR A 45 -8.06 -2.39 6.05
CA THR A 45 -7.50 -1.04 5.97
C THR A 45 -6.00 -1.13 5.72
N CYS A 46 -5.52 -0.40 4.70
CA CYS A 46 -4.11 -0.19 4.41
C CYS A 46 -3.95 1.09 3.59
N ILE A 47 -3.22 2.07 4.11
CA ILE A 47 -2.89 3.34 3.44
C ILE A 47 -1.39 3.40 3.23
N ILE A 48 -0.95 3.67 2.02
CA ILE A 48 0.45 3.61 1.58
C ILE A 48 0.88 5.00 1.12
N VAL A 49 2.06 5.42 1.57
CA VAL A 49 2.72 6.65 1.16
C VAL A 49 4.07 6.28 0.53
N PRO A 50 4.12 5.97 -0.77
CA PRO A 50 5.30 5.36 -1.39
C PRO A 50 6.57 6.23 -1.30
N SER A 51 6.44 7.55 -1.42
CA SER A 51 7.58 8.48 -1.34
C SER A 51 8.26 8.51 0.04
N LEU A 52 7.57 8.03 1.08
CA LEU A 52 8.12 7.90 2.44
C LEU A 52 8.46 6.44 2.79
N ASN A 53 8.33 5.50 1.85
CA ASN A 53 8.58 4.08 2.10
C ASN A 53 7.74 3.54 3.30
N LEU A 54 6.49 4.02 3.41
CA LEU A 54 5.66 3.92 4.59
C LEU A 54 4.25 3.40 4.28
N ALA A 55 3.69 2.61 5.19
CA ALA A 55 2.28 2.26 5.22
C ALA A 55 1.66 2.42 6.62
N PHE A 56 0.38 2.75 6.67
CA PHE A 56 -0.49 2.68 7.84
C PHE A 56 -1.44 1.50 7.70
N ASP A 57 -1.47 0.64 8.71
CA ASP A 57 -2.23 -0.60 8.76
C ASP A 57 -1.93 -1.56 7.60
N ILE A 58 -2.30 -2.83 7.78
CA ILE A 58 -2.03 -3.91 6.82
C ILE A 58 -3.07 -5.04 6.92
N GLY A 59 -4.36 -4.72 6.86
CA GLY A 59 -5.43 -5.69 7.10
C GLY A 59 -5.26 -7.06 6.45
N LYS A 60 -5.12 -7.12 5.11
CA LYS A 60 -4.88 -8.38 4.37
C LYS A 60 -3.58 -8.37 3.58
N CYS A 61 -2.68 -7.44 3.88
CA CYS A 61 -1.38 -7.33 3.21
C CYS A 61 -1.50 -7.15 1.69
N PRO A 62 -1.97 -5.98 1.21
CA PRO A 62 -2.06 -5.74 -0.22
C PRO A 62 -0.66 -5.70 -0.84
N GLN A 63 -0.51 -6.21 -2.07
CA GLN A 63 0.81 -6.40 -2.70
C GLN A 63 1.68 -5.13 -2.72
N ARG A 64 1.06 -3.95 -2.84
CA ARG A 64 1.79 -2.67 -2.86
C ARG A 64 2.37 -2.25 -1.50
N ALA A 65 1.82 -2.77 -0.39
CA ALA A 65 2.34 -2.53 0.94
C ALA A 65 3.66 -3.28 1.20
N ILE A 66 3.89 -4.40 0.50
CA ILE A 66 5.10 -5.22 0.64
C ILE A 66 6.38 -4.39 0.45
N SER A 67 6.37 -3.41 -0.46
CA SER A 67 7.57 -2.61 -0.72
C SER A 67 7.91 -1.62 0.38
N GLN A 68 6.97 -1.30 1.28
CA GLN A 68 7.16 -0.28 2.31
C GLN A 68 8.03 -0.83 3.44
N GLN A 69 9.04 -0.08 3.87
CA GLN A 69 9.99 -0.44 4.92
C GLN A 69 9.42 -0.16 6.32
N PHE A 70 8.61 0.90 6.44
CA PHE A 70 8.00 1.33 7.69
C PHE A 70 6.51 1.03 7.70
N LEU A 71 6.04 0.35 8.73
CA LEU A 71 4.64 0.02 8.91
C LEU A 71 4.15 0.52 10.25
N PHE A 72 3.13 1.37 10.26
CA PHE A 72 2.50 1.91 11.46
C PHE A 72 1.13 1.28 11.63
N ILE A 73 0.93 0.56 12.72
CA ILE A 73 -0.36 -0.03 13.06
C ILE A 73 -1.12 0.91 13.99
N SER A 74 -2.38 1.16 13.68
CA SER A 74 -3.25 2.01 14.49
C SER A 74 -3.79 1.27 15.72
N HIS A 75 -4.26 0.03 15.56
CA HIS A 75 -4.81 -0.82 16.61
C HIS A 75 -4.88 -2.29 16.19
N GLY A 76 -5.31 -3.17 17.10
CA GLY A 76 -5.23 -4.63 16.95
C GLY A 76 -6.43 -5.32 16.29
N HIS A 77 -7.36 -4.60 15.66
CA HIS A 77 -8.44 -5.27 14.93
C HIS A 77 -7.90 -5.99 13.69
N MET A 78 -8.51 -7.13 13.34
CA MET A 78 -8.02 -8.03 12.30
C MET A 78 -7.94 -7.36 10.92
N ASP A 79 -8.88 -6.48 10.59
CA ASP A 79 -8.89 -5.71 9.35
C ASP A 79 -7.83 -4.60 9.31
N HIS A 80 -7.10 -4.35 10.40
CA HIS A 80 -5.97 -3.42 10.45
C HIS A 80 -4.62 -4.12 10.59
N ILE A 81 -4.54 -5.26 11.28
CA ILE A 81 -3.27 -5.92 11.60
C ILE A 81 -3.11 -7.31 10.98
N GLY A 82 -4.18 -7.93 10.46
CA GLY A 82 -4.21 -9.35 10.12
C GLY A 82 -3.12 -9.80 9.13
N GLY A 83 -2.69 -8.92 8.22
CA GLY A 83 -1.67 -9.19 7.23
C GLY A 83 -0.22 -9.12 7.74
N LEU A 84 0.01 -8.85 9.03
CA LEU A 84 1.37 -8.65 9.58
C LEU A 84 2.33 -9.82 9.29
N PRO A 85 1.96 -11.09 9.55
CA PRO A 85 2.87 -12.22 9.31
C PRO A 85 3.16 -12.38 7.81
N MET A 86 2.12 -12.30 6.98
CA MET A 86 2.24 -12.37 5.51
C MET A 86 3.15 -11.28 4.95
N TYR A 87 3.06 -10.07 5.48
CA TYR A 87 3.92 -8.95 5.10
C TYR A 87 5.40 -9.24 5.36
N VAL A 88 5.74 -9.69 6.57
CA VAL A 88 7.14 -10.00 6.93
C VAL A 88 7.66 -11.21 6.16
N ALA A 89 6.83 -12.26 6.02
CA ALA A 89 7.18 -13.47 5.28
C ALA A 89 7.43 -13.16 3.80
N THR A 90 6.56 -12.39 3.15
CA THR A 90 6.69 -12.03 1.73
C THR A 90 7.92 -11.16 1.47
N ARG A 91 8.23 -10.21 2.37
CA ARG A 91 9.47 -9.43 2.28
C ARG A 91 10.71 -10.32 2.38
N SER A 92 10.69 -11.30 3.28
CA SER A 92 11.79 -12.27 3.42
C SER A 92 11.94 -13.13 2.17
N LEU A 93 10.83 -13.60 1.60
CA LEU A 93 10.80 -14.35 0.33
C LEU A 93 11.42 -13.55 -0.82
N TYR A 94 11.14 -12.26 -0.89
CA TYR A 94 11.70 -11.35 -1.89
C TYR A 94 13.10 -10.84 -1.54
N ARG A 95 13.73 -11.35 -0.47
CA ARG A 95 15.06 -10.94 0.02
C ARG A 95 15.16 -9.44 0.27
N MET A 96 14.05 -8.84 0.69
CA MET A 96 14.01 -7.43 1.07
C MET A 96 14.56 -7.26 2.48
N ARG A 97 14.94 -6.03 2.82
CA ARG A 97 15.34 -5.69 4.18
C ARG A 97 14.19 -5.99 5.17
N PRO A 98 14.48 -6.57 6.35
CA PRO A 98 13.50 -6.70 7.43
C PRO A 98 12.78 -5.38 7.71
N PRO A 99 11.44 -5.35 7.81
CA PRO A 99 10.70 -4.12 8.01
C PRO A 99 10.81 -3.62 9.46
N THR A 100 10.51 -2.33 9.64
CA THR A 100 10.29 -1.73 10.97
C THR A 100 8.81 -1.51 11.17
N ILE A 101 8.26 -2.17 12.18
CA ILE A 101 6.84 -2.17 12.52
C ILE A 101 6.66 -1.39 13.82
N ILE A 102 5.81 -0.39 13.79
CA ILE A 102 5.46 0.46 14.91
C ILE A 102 4.02 0.12 15.31
N VAL A 103 3.81 -0.18 16.58
CA VAL A 103 2.50 -0.54 17.13
C VAL A 103 2.24 0.25 18.41
N PRO A 104 0.97 0.44 18.83
CA PRO A 104 0.66 0.93 20.16
C PRO A 104 1.33 0.05 21.20
N LYS A 105 2.02 0.64 22.18
CA LYS A 105 2.77 -0.13 23.19
C LYS A 105 1.91 -1.19 23.88
N VAL A 106 0.64 -0.89 24.11
CA VAL A 106 -0.34 -1.78 24.75
C VAL A 106 -0.59 -3.09 23.99
N ILE A 107 -0.35 -3.15 22.68
CA ILE A 107 -0.51 -4.38 21.88
C ILE A 107 0.83 -5.04 21.51
N LYS A 108 1.97 -4.44 21.88
CA LYS A 108 3.29 -4.92 21.45
C LYS A 108 3.53 -6.39 21.80
N GLU A 109 3.27 -6.78 23.04
CA GLU A 109 3.46 -8.17 23.51
C GLU A 109 2.56 -9.16 22.75
N SER A 110 1.31 -8.77 22.46
CA SER A 110 0.41 -9.60 21.67
C SER A 110 0.91 -9.81 20.23
N VAL A 111 1.54 -8.79 19.64
CA VAL A 111 2.16 -8.88 18.32
C VAL A 111 3.42 -9.74 18.34
N GLU A 112 4.23 -9.66 19.40
CA GLU A 112 5.37 -10.58 19.59
C GLU A 112 4.88 -12.03 19.61
N LYS A 113 3.84 -12.33 20.40
CA LYS A 113 3.21 -13.66 20.46
C LYS A 113 2.62 -14.12 19.12
N LEU A 114 2.06 -13.21 18.32
CA LEU A 114 1.56 -13.52 16.98
C LEU A 114 2.67 -14.04 16.07
N PHE A 115 3.85 -13.40 16.09
CA PHE A 115 5.00 -13.86 15.32
C PHE A 115 5.54 -15.17 15.85
N GLU A 116 5.69 -15.33 17.17
CA GLU A 116 6.10 -16.61 17.76
C GLU A 116 5.18 -17.77 17.35
N ALA A 117 3.87 -17.54 17.35
CA ALA A 117 2.90 -18.54 16.90
C ALA A 117 3.13 -18.95 15.43
N HIS A 118 3.42 -18.00 14.55
CA HIS A 118 3.73 -18.32 13.14
C HIS A 118 5.06 -19.04 12.99
N ARG A 119 6.12 -18.57 13.67
CA ARG A 119 7.44 -19.24 13.68
C ARG A 119 7.35 -20.69 14.12
N ALA A 120 6.53 -20.98 15.13
CA ALA A 120 6.31 -22.33 15.61
C ALA A 120 5.58 -23.24 14.60
N MET A 121 4.78 -22.68 13.70
CA MET A 121 4.02 -23.44 12.70
C MET A 121 4.81 -23.68 11.40
N ASP A 122 5.48 -22.66 10.86
CA ASP A 122 6.10 -22.72 9.53
C ASP A 122 7.64 -22.69 9.53
N HIS A 123 8.25 -22.56 10.72
CA HIS A 123 9.70 -22.50 10.93
C HIS A 123 10.40 -21.35 10.18
N SER A 124 9.66 -20.30 9.81
CA SER A 124 10.24 -19.10 9.23
C SER A 124 10.80 -18.17 10.31
N GLU A 125 11.86 -17.44 9.99
CA GLU A 125 12.49 -16.50 10.95
C GLU A 125 11.62 -15.27 11.23
N LEU A 126 10.81 -14.85 10.24
CA LEU A 126 10.00 -13.64 10.27
C LEU A 126 10.78 -12.43 10.82
N ASN A 127 11.95 -12.15 10.26
CA ASN A 127 12.83 -11.08 10.73
C ASN A 127 12.15 -9.71 10.59
N HIS A 128 12.01 -8.98 11.70
CA HIS A 128 11.44 -7.63 11.74
C HIS A 128 11.95 -6.87 12.97
N THR A 129 11.85 -5.55 12.95
CA THR A 129 12.01 -4.71 14.15
C THR A 129 10.64 -4.29 14.63
N LEU A 130 10.30 -4.56 15.90
CA LEU A 130 9.01 -4.18 16.49
C LEU A 130 9.19 -3.10 17.57
N ILE A 131 8.58 -1.94 17.35
CA ILE A 131 8.65 -0.79 18.24
C ILE A 131 7.25 -0.55 18.84
N GLY A 132 7.14 -0.60 20.17
CA GLY A 132 5.95 -0.16 20.88
C GLY A 132 6.03 1.34 21.18
N LEU A 133 5.03 2.11 20.75
CA LEU A 133 4.98 3.56 20.96
C LEU A 133 3.82 3.93 21.90
N ASP A 134 4.12 4.74 22.93
CA ASP A 134 3.13 5.30 23.85
C ASP A 134 2.45 6.55 23.25
N VAL A 135 1.21 6.80 23.66
CA VAL A 135 0.48 8.03 23.28
C VAL A 135 1.30 9.26 23.70
N GLY A 136 1.39 10.24 22.78
CA GLY A 136 2.13 11.48 23.02
C GLY A 136 3.65 11.35 22.90
N LYS A 137 4.19 10.18 22.53
CA LYS A 137 5.61 10.02 22.18
C LYS A 137 5.83 10.18 20.69
N ASN A 138 6.97 10.77 20.34
CA ASN A 138 7.39 10.97 18.96
C ASN A 138 8.45 9.93 18.58
N LEU A 139 8.36 9.44 17.34
CA LEU A 139 9.40 8.61 16.70
C LEU A 139 9.93 9.38 15.49
N PHE A 140 11.25 9.56 15.42
CA PHE A 140 11.90 10.19 14.28
C PHE A 140 12.38 9.11 13.32
N VAL A 141 11.89 9.18 12.08
CA VAL A 141 12.30 8.29 10.99
C VAL A 141 13.09 9.11 9.99
N LEU A 142 14.34 8.72 9.76
CA LEU A 142 15.17 9.35 8.74
C LEU A 142 14.96 8.63 7.41
N PHE A 143 14.38 9.33 6.44
CA PHE A 143 14.25 8.86 5.07
C PHE A 143 15.55 9.27 4.34
N ILE A 144 16.51 8.34 4.27
CA ILE A 144 17.76 8.48 3.50
C ILE A 144 17.62 7.93 2.09
#